data_AF-A0A011NGV5-F1
#
_entry.id   AF-A0A011NGV5-F1
#
_cell.length_a   1.000
_cell.length_b   1.000
_cell.length_c   1.000
_cell.angle_alpha   90.00
_cell.angle_beta   90.00
_cell.angle_gamma   90.00
#
_symmetry.space_group_name_H-M   'P 1'
#
loop_
_entity.id
_entity.type
_entity.pdbx_description
1 polymer ?
#
loop_
_entity_poly.entity_id
_entity_poly.type
_entity_poly.pdbx_seq_one_letter_code
_entity_poly.pdbx_strand_id
1 'polypeptide(L)'
;MTSPTPATAPAFARADLIRAERTLLRDGRWANARVERVSLEGEEWTLKDFSSRSWWVRNTVGRLLLRRELRALQRLQGIAGTPGDAFRVDAHAIAARFVPGRSLAKIDRTLITPGYLERLEGLLEAVHARGVVHLDTRGAGNVLMLPDGNPGIIDFQASLSTTWMPSGLRRLLEDMDMSGVYKKWAAWQPQAMDGERRARFERSNRFRRLWVPRGYFGLSKRRGANRPGSGS
;
A
#
# COMPACT_ATOMS: atom_id res chain seq x y z
N MET A 1 -24.26 -19.50 -14.18
CA MET A 1 -23.10 -20.27 -13.67
C MET A 1 -22.50 -19.47 -12.52
N THR A 2 -22.81 -19.88 -11.29
CA THR A 2 -22.33 -19.23 -10.07
C THR A 2 -20.92 -19.72 -9.82
N SER A 3 -19.90 -18.88 -10.03
CA SER A 3 -18.53 -19.22 -9.68
C SER A 3 -18.46 -19.46 -8.16
N PRO A 4 -17.85 -20.56 -7.69
CA PRO A 4 -17.68 -20.78 -6.26
C PRO A 4 -16.85 -19.63 -5.70
N THR A 5 -17.34 -19.00 -4.64
CA THR A 5 -16.52 -18.10 -3.82
C THR A 5 -15.28 -18.87 -3.39
N PRO A 6 -14.05 -18.41 -3.71
CA PRO A 6 -12.86 -19.15 -3.31
C PRO A 6 -12.87 -19.29 -1.78
N ALA A 7 -12.80 -20.53 -1.31
CA ALA A 7 -12.65 -20.83 0.10
C ALA A 7 -11.41 -20.08 0.63
N THR A 8 -11.57 -19.39 1.76
CA THR A 8 -10.44 -18.72 2.43
C THR A 8 -9.35 -19.76 2.69
N ALA A 9 -8.16 -19.56 2.13
CA ALA A 9 -7.05 -20.49 2.35
C ALA A 9 -6.72 -20.55 3.85
N PRO A 10 -6.34 -21.73 4.37
CA PRO A 10 -6.09 -21.90 5.79
C PRO A 10 -4.93 -21.01 6.24
N ALA A 11 -5.08 -20.42 7.43
CA ALA A 11 -4.00 -19.70 8.09
C ALA A 11 -2.86 -20.66 8.46
N PHE A 12 -1.61 -20.22 8.29
CA PHE A 12 -0.42 -21.00 8.63
C PHE A 12 0.34 -20.43 9.83
N ALA A 13 1.15 -21.27 10.47
CA ALA A 13 2.02 -20.92 11.58
C ALA A 13 3.47 -20.72 11.13
N ARG A 14 4.32 -20.22 12.04
CA ARG A 14 5.76 -20.01 11.75
C ARG A 14 6.49 -21.33 11.42
N ALA A 15 6.04 -22.46 11.94
CA ALA A 15 6.63 -23.77 11.65
C ALA A 15 6.49 -24.15 10.16
N ASP A 16 5.39 -23.75 9.52
CA ASP A 16 5.12 -24.06 8.11
C ASP A 16 6.07 -23.30 7.18
N LEU A 17 6.55 -22.12 7.61
CA LEU A 17 7.52 -21.30 6.87
C LEU A 17 8.90 -21.95 6.71
N ILE A 18 9.21 -23.01 7.46
CA ILE A 18 10.50 -23.73 7.35
C ILE A 18 10.60 -24.43 5.99
N ARG A 19 9.48 -24.94 5.47
CA ARG A 19 9.40 -25.69 4.22
C ARG A 19 8.95 -24.85 3.03
N ALA A 20 8.59 -23.60 3.28
CA ALA A 20 8.06 -22.70 2.26
C ALA A 20 9.18 -22.13 1.37
N GLU A 21 8.88 -21.96 0.08
CA GLU A 21 9.72 -21.14 -0.79
C GLU A 21 9.52 -19.66 -0.43
N ARG A 22 10.62 -18.93 -0.26
CA ARG A 22 10.61 -17.54 0.22
C ARG A 22 11.48 -16.65 -0.64
N THR A 23 10.90 -15.57 -1.17
CA THR A 23 11.64 -14.53 -1.88
C THR A 23 11.57 -13.22 -1.11
N LEU A 24 12.73 -12.61 -0.86
CA LEU A 24 12.82 -11.32 -0.18
C LEU A 24 12.33 -10.20 -1.11
N LEU A 25 11.24 -9.53 -0.71
CA LEU A 25 10.73 -8.35 -1.42
C LEU A 25 11.36 -7.07 -0.88
N ARG A 26 11.50 -6.97 0.44
CA ARG A 26 12.10 -5.82 1.13
C ARG A 26 12.66 -6.24 2.47
N ASP A 27 13.96 -6.07 2.66
CA ASP A 27 14.59 -6.45 3.93
C ASP A 27 14.23 -5.54 5.11
N GLY A 28 13.62 -4.37 4.88
CA GLY A 28 13.28 -3.40 5.92
C GLY A 28 14.51 -2.82 6.64
N ARG A 29 14.39 -1.62 7.22
CA ARG A 29 15.42 -1.05 8.10
C ARG A 29 14.76 -0.40 9.30
N TRP A 30 15.43 -0.47 10.46
CA TRP A 30 14.99 0.10 11.74
C TRP A 30 13.56 -0.35 12.12
N ALA A 31 12.57 0.50 11.92
CA ALA A 31 11.17 0.28 12.31
C ALA A 31 10.29 -0.29 11.18
N ASN A 32 10.88 -0.78 10.08
CA ASN A 32 10.12 -1.42 9.00
C ASN A 32 10.21 -2.95 9.09
N ALA A 33 9.09 -3.63 8.78
CA ALA A 33 9.06 -5.09 8.68
C ALA A 33 10.02 -5.59 7.59
N ARG A 34 10.51 -6.82 7.78
CA ARG A 34 11.02 -7.62 6.66
C ARG A 34 9.80 -8.12 5.89
N VAL A 35 9.81 -7.96 4.58
CA VAL A 35 8.70 -8.32 3.69
C VAL A 35 9.17 -9.37 2.71
N GLU A 36 8.51 -10.52 2.73
CA GLU A 36 8.82 -11.67 1.89
C GLU A 36 7.58 -12.14 1.16
N ARG A 37 7.77 -12.64 -0.07
CA ARG A 37 6.79 -13.46 -0.76
C ARG A 37 7.02 -14.90 -0.33
N VAL A 38 5.96 -15.57 0.08
CA VAL A 38 5.99 -16.95 0.57
C VAL A 38 5.03 -17.77 -0.27
N SER A 39 5.51 -18.90 -0.82
CA SER A 39 4.67 -19.88 -1.50
C SER A 39 4.40 -21.06 -0.57
N LEU A 40 3.12 -21.32 -0.30
CA LEU A 40 2.64 -22.40 0.56
C LEU A 40 1.39 -23.01 -0.06
N GLU A 41 1.35 -24.33 -0.22
CA GLU A 41 0.18 -25.07 -0.72
C GLU A 41 -0.36 -24.55 -2.08
N GLY A 42 0.53 -24.11 -2.96
CA GLY A 42 0.17 -23.56 -4.27
C GLY A 42 -0.31 -22.10 -4.24
N GLU A 43 -0.26 -21.47 -3.06
CA GLU A 43 -0.79 -20.15 -2.80
C GLU A 43 0.31 -19.19 -2.36
N GLU A 44 0.17 -17.92 -2.76
CA GLU A 44 1.19 -16.91 -2.53
C GLU A 44 0.78 -15.86 -1.51
N TRP A 45 1.70 -15.57 -0.60
CA TRP A 45 1.48 -14.73 0.56
C TRP A 45 2.55 -13.64 0.65
N THR A 46 2.13 -12.44 1.07
CA THR A 46 3.03 -11.41 1.56
C THR A 46 3.17 -11.57 3.07
N LEU A 47 4.33 -12.01 3.53
CA LEU A 47 4.68 -12.09 4.94
C LEU A 47 5.37 -10.79 5.38
N LYS A 48 4.85 -10.15 6.42
CA LYS A 48 5.49 -9.02 7.11
C LYS A 48 5.94 -9.46 8.48
N ASP A 49 7.26 -9.49 8.70
CA ASP A 49 7.88 -10.02 9.92
C ASP A 49 8.80 -8.98 10.60
N PHE A 50 8.57 -8.77 11.90
CA PHE A 50 9.38 -7.90 12.77
C PHE A 50 10.32 -8.69 13.69
N SER A 51 10.32 -10.02 13.67
CA SER A 51 11.12 -10.88 14.57
C SER A 51 12.62 -10.56 14.53
N SER A 52 13.14 -10.20 13.35
CA SER A 52 14.54 -9.81 13.12
C SER A 52 14.90 -8.40 13.59
N ARG A 53 13.94 -7.63 14.13
CA ARG A 53 14.19 -6.27 14.65
C ARG A 53 14.62 -6.30 16.11
N SER A 54 15.20 -5.18 16.56
CA SER A 54 15.61 -5.00 17.94
C SER A 54 14.43 -5.27 18.88
N TRP A 55 14.74 -5.77 20.09
CA TRP A 55 13.74 -6.21 21.05
C TRP A 55 12.66 -5.14 21.31
N TRP A 56 13.09 -3.88 21.47
CA TRP A 56 12.17 -2.75 21.65
C TRP A 56 11.26 -2.54 20.45
N VAL A 57 11.81 -2.53 19.23
CA VAL A 57 11.02 -2.33 18.01
C VAL A 57 9.99 -3.43 17.83
N ARG A 58 10.41 -4.71 17.92
CA ARG A 58 9.50 -5.83 17.67
C ARG A 58 8.42 -5.98 18.73
N ASN A 59 8.67 -5.59 19.98
CA ASN A 59 7.70 -5.73 21.08
C ASN A 59 6.83 -4.49 21.32
N THR A 60 7.14 -3.34 20.71
CA THR A 60 6.34 -2.09 20.84
C THR A 60 5.74 -1.68 19.50
N VAL A 61 6.44 -0.81 18.76
CA VAL A 61 6.01 -0.21 17.49
C VAL A 61 5.64 -1.27 16.46
N GLY A 62 6.43 -2.34 16.35
CA GLY A 62 6.16 -3.45 15.43
C GLY A 62 4.79 -4.09 15.68
N ARG A 63 4.46 -4.43 16.93
CA ARG A 63 3.15 -5.03 17.28
C ARG A 63 2.00 -4.07 16.98
N LEU A 64 2.18 -2.77 17.24
CA LEU A 64 1.18 -1.75 16.95
C LEU A 64 0.93 -1.62 15.45
N LEU A 65 1.99 -1.52 14.65
CA LEU A 65 1.91 -1.42 13.19
C LEU A 65 1.23 -2.65 12.58
N LEU A 66 1.65 -3.85 12.98
CA LEU A 66 1.04 -5.09 12.51
C LEU A 66 -0.43 -5.21 12.92
N ARG A 67 -0.80 -4.82 14.15
CA ARG A 67 -2.19 -4.83 14.60
C ARG A 67 -3.04 -3.86 13.77
N ARG A 68 -2.52 -2.66 13.49
CA ARG A 68 -3.22 -1.65 12.68
C ARG A 68 -3.42 -2.14 11.25
N GLU A 69 -2.34 -2.62 10.63
CA GLU A 69 -2.38 -3.11 9.26
C GLU A 69 -3.30 -4.32 9.11
N LEU A 70 -3.19 -5.31 10.00
CA LEU A 70 -4.08 -6.48 9.98
C LEU A 70 -5.55 -6.08 10.08
N ARG A 71 -5.89 -5.16 10.98
CA ARG A 71 -7.27 -4.65 11.13
C ARG A 71 -7.76 -3.87 9.91
N ALA A 72 -6.87 -3.19 9.20
CA ALA A 72 -7.20 -2.53 7.95
C ALA A 72 -7.47 -3.58 6.87
N LEU A 73 -6.54 -4.52 6.64
CA LEU A 73 -6.70 -5.57 5.63
C LEU A 73 -7.94 -6.44 5.87
N GLN A 74 -8.24 -6.81 7.12
CA GLN A 74 -9.46 -7.53 7.47
C GLN A 74 -10.74 -6.77 7.11
N ARG A 75 -10.74 -5.43 7.20
CA ARG A 75 -11.87 -4.60 6.73
C ARG A 75 -11.97 -4.53 5.22
N LEU A 76 -10.86 -4.74 4.51
CA LEU A 76 -10.78 -4.67 3.04
C LEU A 76 -11.04 -6.03 2.38
N GLN A 77 -11.32 -7.08 3.16
CA GLN A 77 -11.66 -8.40 2.64
C GLN A 77 -12.70 -8.31 1.52
N GLY A 78 -12.41 -8.98 0.40
CA GLY A 78 -13.28 -9.00 -0.78
C GLY A 78 -13.13 -7.80 -1.73
N ILE A 79 -12.26 -6.83 -1.46
CA ILE A 79 -11.94 -5.77 -2.42
C ILE A 79 -10.81 -6.25 -3.35
N ALA A 80 -11.16 -6.52 -4.61
CA ALA A 80 -10.20 -6.85 -5.66
C ALA A 80 -9.14 -5.74 -5.80
N GLY A 81 -7.87 -6.11 -5.98
CA GLY A 81 -6.75 -5.18 -6.03
C GLY A 81 -6.18 -4.76 -4.68
N THR A 82 -6.68 -5.32 -3.56
CA THR A 82 -6.07 -5.18 -2.23
C THR A 82 -5.63 -6.55 -1.68
N PRO A 83 -4.68 -6.62 -0.72
CA PRO A 83 -4.32 -7.88 -0.08
C PRO A 83 -5.51 -8.45 0.70
N GLY A 84 -5.99 -9.63 0.29
CA GLY A 84 -7.05 -10.39 0.97
C GLY A 84 -6.52 -11.40 1.98
N ASP A 85 -7.44 -12.11 2.62
CA ASP A 85 -7.22 -13.21 3.57
C ASP A 85 -6.15 -12.91 4.62
N ALA A 86 -6.15 -11.68 5.15
CA ALA A 86 -5.13 -11.26 6.09
C ALA A 86 -5.33 -11.90 7.48
N PHE A 87 -4.27 -12.51 8.00
CA PHE A 87 -4.28 -13.15 9.31
C PHE A 87 -2.98 -12.92 10.07
N ARG A 88 -3.01 -13.25 11.37
CA ARG A 88 -1.86 -13.16 12.24
C ARG A 88 -1.13 -14.50 12.27
N VAL A 89 0.17 -14.49 11.93
CA VAL A 89 1.03 -15.67 12.04
C VAL A 89 1.45 -15.85 13.51
N ASP A 90 1.91 -14.77 14.16
CA ASP A 90 2.26 -14.75 15.58
C ASP A 90 2.27 -13.30 16.15
N ALA A 91 2.93 -13.08 17.28
CA ALA A 91 3.03 -11.75 17.91
C ALA A 91 3.82 -10.71 17.10
N HIS A 92 4.69 -11.15 16.18
CA HIS A 92 5.66 -10.34 15.42
C HIS A 92 5.49 -10.45 13.90
N ALA A 93 4.53 -11.24 13.41
CA ALA A 93 4.29 -11.41 11.99
C ALA A 93 2.79 -11.50 11.61
N ILE A 94 2.46 -10.96 10.44
CA ILE A 94 1.17 -11.12 9.76
C ILE A 94 1.40 -11.56 8.33
N ALA A 95 0.41 -12.23 7.75
CA ALA A 95 0.39 -12.61 6.34
C ALA A 95 -0.92 -12.15 5.70
N ALA A 96 -0.88 -11.90 4.40
CA ALA A 96 -2.03 -11.63 3.54
C ALA A 96 -1.72 -12.11 2.12
N ARG A 97 -2.75 -12.32 1.29
CA ARG A 97 -2.57 -12.74 -0.10
C ARG A 97 -1.60 -11.82 -0.84
N PHE A 98 -0.67 -12.41 -1.56
CA PHE A 98 0.20 -11.66 -2.45
C PHE A 98 -0.62 -11.08 -3.59
N VAL A 99 -0.43 -9.79 -3.88
CA VAL A 99 -1.10 -9.11 -4.99
C VAL A 99 -0.13 -9.13 -6.18
N PRO A 100 -0.38 -9.97 -7.21
CA PRO A 100 0.54 -10.08 -8.33
C PRO A 100 0.42 -8.81 -9.18
N GLY A 101 1.42 -7.94 -9.13
CA GLY A 101 1.39 -6.69 -9.88
C GLY A 101 2.73 -5.98 -9.91
N ARG A 102 2.93 -5.15 -10.93
CA ARG A 102 4.13 -4.34 -11.08
C ARG A 102 3.90 -2.97 -10.49
N SER A 103 4.78 -2.55 -9.58
CA SER A 103 4.74 -1.21 -8.99
C SER A 103 4.78 -0.13 -10.06
N LEU A 104 3.94 0.91 -9.94
CA LEU A 104 3.95 2.05 -10.85
C LEU A 104 5.30 2.79 -10.86
N ALA A 105 6.14 2.59 -9.84
CA ALA A 105 7.50 3.10 -9.82
C ALA A 105 8.45 2.39 -10.79
N LYS A 106 8.07 1.23 -11.34
CA LYS A 106 8.91 0.34 -12.16
C LYS A 106 8.35 0.04 -13.55
N ILE A 107 7.16 0.54 -13.89
CA ILE A 107 6.59 0.36 -15.24
C ILE A 107 6.82 1.60 -16.10
N ASP A 108 6.69 1.41 -17.41
CA ASP A 108 6.59 2.54 -18.33
C ASP A 108 5.28 3.31 -18.07
N ARG A 109 5.41 4.62 -17.97
CA ARG A 109 4.28 5.53 -17.70
C ARG A 109 3.33 5.62 -18.88
N THR A 110 3.77 5.28 -20.09
CA THR A 110 2.91 5.22 -21.29
C THR A 110 1.74 4.25 -21.12
N LEU A 111 1.89 3.23 -20.27
CA LEU A 111 0.84 2.25 -19.96
C LEU A 111 -0.27 2.82 -19.04
N ILE A 112 -0.04 3.98 -18.42
CA ILE A 112 -0.96 4.56 -17.43
C ILE A 112 -1.97 5.45 -18.16
N THR A 113 -3.09 4.86 -18.57
CA THR A 113 -4.17 5.55 -19.28
C THR A 113 -5.10 6.32 -18.34
N PRO A 114 -5.93 7.26 -18.85
CA PRO A 114 -7.00 7.87 -18.06
C PRO A 114 -7.92 6.83 -17.42
N GLY A 115 -8.35 5.82 -18.18
CA GLY A 115 -9.20 4.74 -17.67
C GLY A 115 -8.56 3.91 -16.56
N TYR A 116 -7.23 3.73 -16.56
CA TYR A 116 -6.54 3.11 -15.42
C TYR A 116 -6.64 3.99 -14.16
N LEU A 117 -6.46 5.30 -14.30
CA LEU A 117 -6.53 6.23 -13.18
C LEU A 117 -7.95 6.39 -12.63
N GLU A 118 -8.98 6.33 -13.48
CA GLU A 118 -10.38 6.26 -13.05
C GLU A 118 -10.66 4.99 -12.23
N ARG A 119 -10.18 3.83 -12.69
CA ARG A 119 -10.29 2.60 -11.90
C ARG A 119 -9.52 2.69 -10.58
N LEU A 120 -8.39 3.41 -10.55
CA LEU A 120 -7.60 3.61 -9.33
C LEU A 120 -8.33 4.52 -8.33
N GLU A 121 -9.05 5.54 -8.81
CA GLU A 121 -9.96 6.32 -7.97
C GLU A 121 -11.03 5.42 -7.37
N GLY A 122 -11.74 4.64 -8.22
CA GLY A 122 -12.79 3.72 -7.75
C GLY A 122 -12.29 2.68 -6.74
N LEU A 123 -11.07 2.15 -6.91
CA LEU A 123 -10.45 1.26 -5.94
C LEU A 123 -10.21 1.97 -4.59
N LEU A 124 -9.69 3.19 -4.61
CA LEU A 124 -9.43 3.94 -3.38
C LEU A 124 -10.73 4.39 -2.70
N GLU A 125 -11.77 4.72 -3.47
CA GLU A 125 -13.12 4.98 -2.96
C GLU A 125 -13.73 3.73 -2.30
N ALA A 126 -13.54 2.55 -2.88
CA ALA A 126 -13.98 1.29 -2.27
C ALA A 126 -13.27 1.04 -0.91
N VAL A 127 -11.99 1.39 -0.82
CA VAL A 127 -11.22 1.37 0.45
C VAL A 127 -11.81 2.37 1.45
N HIS A 128 -12.10 3.60 1.02
CA HIS A 128 -12.72 4.65 1.86
C HIS A 128 -14.13 4.27 2.34
N ALA A 129 -14.91 3.58 1.50
CA ALA A 129 -16.23 3.08 1.84
C ALA A 129 -16.20 2.07 2.99
N ARG A 130 -15.10 1.30 3.15
CA ARG A 130 -14.85 0.42 4.31
C ARG A 130 -14.35 1.16 5.55
N GLY A 131 -14.33 2.49 5.52
CA GLY A 131 -13.89 3.33 6.63
C GLY A 131 -12.39 3.24 6.90
N VAL A 132 -11.60 3.08 5.83
CA VAL A 132 -10.13 3.04 5.89
C VAL A 132 -9.58 4.07 4.91
N VAL A 133 -8.60 4.86 5.32
CA VAL A 133 -7.76 5.68 4.42
C VAL A 133 -6.36 5.09 4.37
N HIS A 134 -5.72 5.07 3.21
CA HIS A 134 -4.41 4.46 2.98
C HIS A 134 -3.25 5.39 3.39
N LEU A 135 -3.31 6.68 3.04
CA LEU A 135 -2.38 7.78 3.35
C LEU A 135 -0.99 7.72 2.72
N ASP A 136 -0.58 6.59 2.13
CA ASP A 136 0.71 6.46 1.40
C ASP A 136 0.56 6.11 -0.10
N THR A 137 -0.49 6.59 -0.75
CA THR A 137 -0.72 6.40 -2.20
C THR A 137 -0.05 7.47 -3.05
N ARG A 138 0.56 8.51 -2.45
CA ARG A 138 1.13 9.66 -3.18
C ARG A 138 2.42 9.34 -3.91
N GLY A 139 3.18 8.35 -3.42
CA GLY A 139 4.27 7.71 -4.16
C GLY A 139 3.74 6.78 -5.26
N ALA A 140 4.63 6.26 -6.09
CA ALA A 140 4.29 5.23 -7.09
C ALA A 140 4.60 3.80 -6.59
N GLY A 141 5.24 3.65 -5.42
CA GLY A 141 5.71 2.37 -4.89
C GLY A 141 4.60 1.42 -4.49
N ASN A 142 3.56 1.95 -3.83
CA ASN A 142 2.47 1.18 -3.22
C ASN A 142 1.25 1.00 -4.13
N VAL A 143 1.32 1.51 -5.36
CA VAL A 143 0.30 1.33 -6.38
C VAL A 143 0.86 0.40 -7.44
N LEU A 144 0.07 -0.58 -7.86
CA LEU A 144 0.44 -1.64 -8.78
C LEU A 144 -0.43 -1.59 -10.03
N MET A 145 0.14 -1.97 -11.17
CA MET A 145 -0.60 -2.45 -12.32
C MET A 145 -0.64 -3.97 -12.27
N LEU A 146 -1.84 -4.54 -12.15
CA LEU A 146 -2.09 -5.97 -12.15
C LEU A 146 -1.97 -6.55 -13.57
N PRO A 147 -1.81 -7.88 -13.74
CA PRO A 147 -1.69 -8.54 -15.05
C PRO A 147 -2.84 -8.26 -16.02
N ASP A 148 -4.05 -8.08 -15.49
CA ASP A 148 -5.26 -7.76 -16.26
C ASP A 148 -5.39 -6.25 -16.58
N GLY A 149 -4.43 -5.43 -16.19
CA GLY A 149 -4.43 -3.98 -16.38
C GLY A 149 -5.28 -3.21 -15.37
N ASN A 150 -5.80 -3.87 -14.32
CA ASN A 150 -6.48 -3.20 -13.22
C ASN A 150 -5.48 -2.64 -12.19
N PRO A 151 -5.89 -1.63 -11.40
CA PRO A 151 -5.06 -1.11 -10.32
C PRO A 151 -5.03 -2.08 -9.13
N GLY A 152 -3.90 -2.08 -8.42
CA GLY A 152 -3.77 -2.65 -7.09
C GLY A 152 -3.15 -1.66 -6.12
N ILE A 153 -3.46 -1.78 -4.83
CA ILE A 153 -2.89 -1.00 -3.74
C ILE A 153 -2.37 -1.96 -2.68
N ILE A 154 -1.12 -1.76 -2.24
CA ILE A 154 -0.46 -2.57 -1.22
C ILE A 154 0.15 -1.69 -0.13
N ASP A 155 0.63 -2.31 0.94
CA ASP A 155 1.30 -1.64 2.08
C ASP A 155 0.39 -0.68 2.86
N PHE A 156 -0.60 -1.27 3.54
CA PHE A 156 -1.54 -0.54 4.40
C PHE A 156 -0.95 -0.21 5.78
N GLN A 157 0.37 -0.27 5.96
CA GLN A 157 1.01 0.00 7.24
C GLN A 157 0.72 1.42 7.73
N ALA A 158 0.60 2.40 6.83
CA ALA A 158 0.29 3.81 7.12
C ALA A 158 -1.21 4.09 7.33
N SER A 159 -2.08 3.13 7.00
CA SER A 159 -3.54 3.32 6.94
C SER A 159 -4.18 3.68 8.28
N LEU A 160 -5.35 4.29 8.23
CA LEU A 160 -6.10 4.70 9.42
C LEU A 160 -7.58 4.36 9.28
N SER A 161 -8.17 3.86 10.36
CA SER A 161 -9.62 3.66 10.46
C SER A 161 -10.31 5.00 10.66
N THR A 162 -11.29 5.32 9.83
CA THR A 162 -12.11 6.55 9.91
C THR A 162 -13.50 6.30 10.49
N THR A 163 -13.88 5.04 10.75
CA THR A 163 -15.21 4.65 11.26
C THR A 163 -15.65 5.31 12.56
N TRP A 164 -14.71 5.71 13.42
CA TRP A 164 -14.98 6.34 14.72
C TRP A 164 -14.92 7.88 14.65
N MET A 165 -14.56 8.44 13.50
CA MET A 165 -14.33 9.87 13.35
C MET A 165 -15.61 10.61 12.94
N PRO A 166 -15.76 11.89 13.34
CA PRO A 166 -16.81 12.75 12.81
C PRO A 166 -16.73 12.87 11.28
N SER A 167 -17.89 13.01 10.63
CA SER A 167 -18.00 12.99 9.17
C SER A 167 -17.12 14.04 8.46
N GLY A 168 -16.95 15.22 9.06
CA GLY A 168 -16.06 16.26 8.53
C GLY A 168 -14.58 15.85 8.50
N LEU A 169 -14.07 15.28 9.60
CA LEU A 169 -12.69 14.82 9.70
C LEU A 169 -12.45 13.61 8.78
N ARG A 170 -13.40 12.68 8.71
CA ARG A 170 -13.38 11.55 7.78
C ARG A 170 -13.21 12.02 6.34
N ARG A 171 -14.09 12.93 5.87
CA ARG A 171 -14.02 13.48 4.50
C ARG A 171 -12.69 14.19 4.22
N LEU A 172 -12.17 14.95 5.19
CA LEU A 172 -10.87 15.61 5.04
C LEU A 172 -9.74 14.60 4.81
N LEU A 173 -9.72 13.49 5.56
CA LEU A 173 -8.70 12.44 5.39
C LEU A 173 -8.87 11.68 4.07
N GLU A 174 -10.10 11.39 3.66
CA GLU A 174 -10.41 10.76 2.37
C GLU A 174 -9.95 11.66 1.21
N ASP A 175 -10.23 12.96 1.25
CA ASP A 175 -9.76 13.95 0.28
C ASP A 175 -8.22 14.02 0.24
N MET A 176 -7.57 14.03 1.41
CA MET A 176 -6.10 14.02 1.50
C MET A 176 -5.51 12.76 0.89
N ASP A 177 -6.11 11.60 1.12
CA ASP A 177 -5.66 10.33 0.57
C ASP A 177 -5.87 10.26 -0.96
N MET A 178 -7.04 10.70 -1.44
CA MET A 178 -7.37 10.78 -2.87
C MET A 178 -6.44 11.76 -3.62
N SER A 179 -5.93 12.79 -2.93
CA SER A 179 -4.93 13.70 -3.51
C SER A 179 -3.65 12.98 -4.00
N GLY A 180 -3.37 11.77 -3.49
CA GLY A 180 -2.30 10.91 -3.96
C GLY A 180 -2.54 10.37 -5.37
N VAL A 181 -3.79 10.10 -5.73
CA VAL A 181 -4.24 9.68 -7.07
C VAL A 181 -4.32 10.89 -8.00
N TYR A 182 -4.90 12.02 -7.55
CA TYR A 182 -4.93 13.22 -8.38
C TYR A 182 -3.55 13.80 -8.70
N LYS A 183 -2.56 13.59 -7.83
CA LYS A 183 -1.15 13.89 -8.17
C LYS A 183 -0.68 13.11 -9.40
N LYS A 184 -1.14 11.86 -9.56
CA LYS A 184 -0.80 11.01 -10.72
C LYS A 184 -1.48 11.50 -11.98
N TRP A 185 -2.77 11.86 -11.89
CA TRP A 185 -3.46 12.56 -12.99
C TRP A 185 -2.68 13.78 -13.46
N ALA A 186 -2.39 14.70 -12.55
CA ALA A 186 -1.67 15.93 -12.88
C ALA A 186 -0.27 15.67 -13.46
N ALA A 187 0.39 14.58 -13.08
CA ALA A 187 1.74 14.26 -13.53
C ALA A 187 1.79 13.44 -14.83
N TRP A 188 0.80 12.58 -15.08
CA TRP A 188 0.88 11.55 -16.13
C TRP A 188 -0.21 11.68 -17.19
N GLN A 189 -1.36 12.26 -16.85
CA GLN A 189 -2.47 12.50 -17.76
C GLN A 189 -3.05 13.92 -17.58
N PRO A 190 -2.23 14.99 -17.63
CA PRO A 190 -2.68 16.35 -17.30
C PRO A 190 -3.75 16.89 -18.24
N GLN A 191 -3.73 16.46 -19.52
CA GLN A 191 -4.69 16.90 -20.54
C GLN A 191 -6.05 16.22 -20.39
N ALA A 192 -6.08 14.99 -19.88
CA ALA A 192 -7.32 14.24 -19.63
C ALA A 192 -7.90 14.52 -18.22
N MET A 193 -7.15 15.20 -17.36
CA MET A 193 -7.60 15.58 -16.02
C MET A 193 -8.58 16.75 -16.11
N ASP A 194 -9.86 16.47 -15.82
CA ASP A 194 -10.91 17.49 -15.82
C ASP A 194 -10.73 18.57 -14.72
N GLY A 195 -11.56 19.62 -14.82
CA GLY A 195 -11.54 20.75 -13.91
C GLY A 195 -11.91 20.39 -12.47
N GLU A 196 -12.78 19.40 -12.24
CA GLU A 196 -13.19 19.01 -10.91
C GLU A 196 -12.05 18.29 -10.16
N ARG A 197 -11.43 17.30 -10.81
CA ARG A 197 -10.25 16.60 -10.29
C ARG A 197 -9.14 17.59 -9.99
N ARG A 198 -8.92 18.57 -10.88
CA ARG A 198 -7.90 19.61 -10.68
C ARG A 198 -8.22 20.49 -9.48
N ALA A 199 -9.46 20.96 -9.34
CA ALA A 199 -9.88 21.77 -8.21
C ALA A 199 -9.78 21.00 -6.87
N ARG A 200 -10.15 19.71 -6.84
CA ARG A 200 -10.00 18.84 -5.66
C ARG A 200 -8.54 18.64 -5.29
N PHE A 201 -7.67 18.44 -6.28
CA PHE A 201 -6.22 18.31 -6.06
C PHE A 201 -5.61 19.57 -5.45
N GLU A 202 -5.92 20.74 -6.01
CA GLU A 202 -5.43 22.02 -5.52
C GLU A 202 -5.92 22.30 -4.09
N ARG A 203 -7.20 22.06 -3.81
CA ARG A 203 -7.79 22.19 -2.47
C ARG A 203 -7.04 21.35 -1.44
N SER A 204 -6.81 20.08 -1.76
CA SER A 204 -6.06 19.15 -0.89
C SER A 204 -4.62 19.60 -0.66
N ASN A 205 -3.97 20.14 -1.69
CA ASN A 205 -2.60 20.65 -1.58
C ASN A 205 -2.50 21.94 -0.75
N ARG A 206 -3.55 22.76 -0.69
CA ARG A 206 -3.65 23.92 0.22
C ARG A 206 -3.69 23.48 1.68
N PHE A 207 -4.52 22.49 2.03
CA PHE A 207 -4.57 21.95 3.40
C PHE A 207 -3.23 21.35 3.83
N ARG A 208 -2.51 20.71 2.90
CA ARG A 208 -1.16 20.19 3.20
C ARG A 208 -0.17 21.28 3.58
N ARG A 209 -0.24 22.49 3.00
CA ARG A 209 0.63 23.61 3.39
C ARG A 209 0.42 24.02 4.85
N LEU A 210 -0.79 23.84 5.36
CA LEU A 210 -1.15 24.10 6.77
C LEU A 210 -0.73 22.94 7.68
N TRP A 211 -0.55 21.74 7.13
CA TRP A 211 -0.23 20.48 7.81
C TRP A 211 1.23 20.04 7.60
N VAL A 212 2.16 20.96 7.34
CA VAL A 212 3.60 20.66 7.39
C VAL A 212 4.09 20.85 8.82
N PRO A 213 4.16 19.81 9.68
CA PRO A 213 5.15 19.83 10.74
C PRO A 213 6.52 19.83 10.04
N ARG A 214 7.35 20.83 10.35
CA ARG A 214 8.78 20.81 10.01
C ARG A 214 9.37 19.51 10.56
N GLY A 215 9.71 18.59 9.66
CA GLY A 215 10.52 17.40 9.92
C GLY A 215 9.88 16.39 10.85
N TYR A 216 9.44 15.26 10.32
CA TYR A 216 9.68 13.90 10.81
C TYR A 216 8.94 12.97 9.84
N PHE A 217 9.58 11.86 9.46
CA PHE A 217 9.23 10.92 8.39
C PHE A 217 9.70 11.29 6.98
N GLY A 218 10.82 10.70 6.58
CA GLY A 218 11.14 10.46 5.17
C GLY A 218 12.46 11.06 4.71
N LEU A 219 13.55 10.37 5.05
CA LEU A 219 14.88 10.52 4.46
C LEU A 219 14.81 10.90 2.98
N SER A 220 15.54 11.95 2.61
CA SER A 220 15.73 12.34 1.23
C SER A 220 16.29 11.15 0.44
N LYS A 221 15.61 10.78 -0.64
CA LYS A 221 16.22 9.97 -1.70
C LYS A 221 17.28 10.87 -2.33
N ARG A 222 18.54 10.79 -1.86
CA ARG A 222 19.69 11.29 -2.63
C ARG A 222 19.61 10.61 -4.00
N ARG A 223 19.36 11.42 -5.04
CA ARG A 223 19.60 11.01 -6.42
C ARG A 223 21.06 10.55 -6.49
N GLY A 224 21.28 9.34 -6.96
CA GLY A 224 22.62 8.80 -7.17
C GLY A 224 23.41 9.79 -8.00
N ALA A 225 24.57 10.20 -7.48
CA ALA A 225 25.54 10.98 -8.19
C ALA A 225 26.00 10.19 -9.42
N ASN A 226 25.96 10.82 -10.60
CA ASN A 226 26.76 10.40 -11.74
C ASN A 226 28.22 10.31 -11.28
N ARG A 227 28.83 9.14 -11.43
CA ARG A 227 30.28 9.03 -11.44
C ARG A 227 30.76 9.57 -12.80
N PRO A 228 31.69 10.54 -12.85
CA PRO A 228 32.42 10.82 -14.07
C PRO A 228 33.38 9.65 -14.32
N GLY A 229 33.39 9.12 -15.53
CA GLY A 229 34.41 8.19 -15.98
C GLY A 229 35.76 8.90 -16.01
N SER A 230 36.71 8.41 -15.21
CA SER A 230 38.15 8.60 -15.41
C SER A 230 38.63 7.50 -16.36
N GLY A 231 39.24 7.90 -17.47
CA GLY A 231 39.55 7.04 -18.60
C GLY A 231 40.80 6.17 -18.48
N SER A 232 41.04 5.45 -19.57
CA SER A 232 42.30 5.33 -20.29
C SER A 232 41.94 5.05 -21.75
#